data_AF-B8FMR5-F1
#
_entry.id   AF-B8FMR5-F1
#
_cell.length_a   1.000
_cell.length_b   1.000
_cell.length_c   1.000
_cell.angle_alpha   90.00
_cell.angle_beta   90.00
_cell.angle_gamma   90.00
#
_symmetry.space_group_name_H-M   'P 1'
#
loop_
_entity.id
_entity.type
_entity.pdbx_description
1 polymer ?
#
loop_
_entity_poly.entity_id
_entity_poly.type
_entity_poly.pdbx_seq_one_letter_code
_entity_poly.pdbx_strand_id
1 'polypeptide(L)'
;MGKEDASKEYKWFWPDTSDPTQRKKAVDQGAWAGLWITLSFCFILFINSSTLEIPAANIESIVLQFILFRLFVYIIVIPGFLTWRVWKENCFISAILILIYMVCEVILTIMDSGSDLFFLKILAVVLAMNGVRGTLAERKIRLSQQGLPQEQPIL
;
A
#
# COMPACT_ATOMS: atom_id res chain seq x y z
N MET A 1 9.60 18.64 -32.77
CA MET A 1 10.48 17.82 -31.91
C MET A 1 10.07 18.05 -30.46
N GLY A 2 9.71 17.02 -29.68
CA GLY A 2 9.42 17.16 -28.25
C GLY A 2 8.23 16.37 -27.67
N LYS A 3 7.43 15.65 -28.48
CA LYS A 3 6.28 14.88 -27.96
C LYS A 3 6.59 13.43 -27.56
N GLU A 4 7.70 12.85 -28.03
CA GLU A 4 8.01 11.45 -27.77
C GLU A 4 8.69 11.21 -26.41
N ASP A 5 9.45 12.18 -25.89
CA ASP A 5 10.22 12.00 -24.66
C ASP A 5 9.39 12.11 -23.38
N ALA A 6 8.41 13.03 -23.33
CA ALA A 6 7.50 13.16 -22.19
C ALA A 6 6.71 11.85 -21.94
N SER A 7 6.32 11.14 -23.01
CA SER A 7 5.59 9.87 -22.90
C SER A 7 6.39 8.76 -22.21
N LYS A 8 7.73 8.81 -22.25
CA LYS A 8 8.61 7.84 -21.60
C LYS A 8 8.79 8.15 -20.11
N GLU A 9 8.84 9.43 -19.74
CA GLU A 9 8.95 9.86 -18.33
C GLU A 9 7.70 9.49 -17.52
N TYR A 10 6.51 9.67 -18.09
CA TYR A 10 5.26 9.33 -17.38
C TYR A 10 5.02 7.81 -17.25
N LYS A 11 5.62 6.97 -18.11
CA LYS A 11 5.46 5.50 -18.04
C LYS A 11 6.03 4.88 -16.78
N TRP A 12 7.01 5.53 -16.14
CA TRP A 12 7.52 5.07 -14.85
C TRP A 12 6.50 5.33 -13.74
N PHE A 13 5.84 6.49 -13.76
CA PHE A 13 4.87 6.91 -12.74
C PHE A 13 3.48 6.30 -12.95
N TRP A 14 3.13 5.98 -14.20
CA TRP A 14 1.83 5.45 -14.59
C TRP A 14 1.98 4.37 -15.67
N PRO A 15 2.44 3.16 -15.28
CA PRO A 15 2.70 2.09 -16.23
C PRO A 15 1.44 1.67 -17.01
N ASP A 16 1.65 1.30 -18.27
CA ASP A 16 0.60 0.76 -19.13
C ASP A 16 0.30 -0.69 -18.74
N THR A 17 -0.92 -0.94 -18.25
CA THR A 17 -1.35 -2.26 -17.80
C THR A 17 -1.68 -3.23 -18.94
N SER A 18 -1.67 -2.76 -20.19
CA SER A 18 -1.92 -3.58 -21.38
C SER A 18 -0.73 -4.50 -21.68
N ASP A 19 0.49 -4.00 -21.47
CA ASP A 19 1.75 -4.74 -21.64
C ASP A 19 2.05 -5.60 -20.39
N PRO A 20 2.31 -6.91 -20.53
CA PRO A 20 2.64 -7.80 -19.40
C PRO A 20 3.78 -7.29 -18.51
N THR A 21 4.81 -6.68 -19.11
CA THR A 21 6.00 -6.24 -18.38
C THR A 21 5.73 -5.01 -17.52
N GLN A 22 4.95 -4.07 -18.06
CA GLN A 22 4.55 -2.85 -17.35
C GLN A 22 3.44 -3.12 -16.33
N ARG A 23 2.56 -4.09 -16.59
CA ARG A 23 1.56 -4.53 -15.62
C ARG A 23 2.20 -5.10 -14.36
N LYS A 24 3.24 -5.93 -14.50
CA LYS A 24 4.00 -6.44 -13.35
C LYS A 24 4.65 -5.30 -12.55
N LYS A 25 5.24 -4.31 -13.23
CA LYS A 25 5.76 -3.09 -12.57
C LYS A 25 4.67 -2.34 -11.80
N ALA A 26 3.45 -2.24 -12.35
CA ALA A 26 2.32 -1.61 -11.67
C ALA A 26 1.96 -2.35 -10.37
N VAL A 27 1.94 -3.69 -10.39
CA VAL A 27 1.73 -4.51 -9.18
C VAL A 27 2.87 -4.31 -8.17
N ASP A 28 4.12 -4.36 -8.63
CA ASP A 28 5.29 -4.16 -7.77
C ASP A 28 5.25 -2.78 -7.10
N GLN A 29 4.84 -1.72 -7.81
CA GLN A 29 4.64 -0.38 -7.23
C GLN A 29 3.61 -0.38 -6.10
N GLY A 30 2.50 -1.10 -6.26
CA GLY A 30 1.52 -1.27 -5.19
C GLY A 30 2.07 -2.02 -3.98
N ALA A 31 2.89 -3.04 -4.21
CA ALA A 31 3.58 -3.75 -3.14
C ALA A 31 4.60 -2.85 -2.42
N TRP A 32 5.34 -2.03 -3.15
CA TRP A 32 6.25 -1.04 -2.57
C TRP A 32 5.52 -0.01 -1.71
N ALA A 33 4.33 0.44 -2.14
CA ALA A 33 3.49 1.31 -1.34
C ALA A 33 3.11 0.64 0.00
N GLY A 34 2.63 -0.60 -0.04
CA GLY A 34 2.30 -1.36 1.17
C GLY A 34 3.50 -1.58 2.09
N LEU A 35 4.66 -1.91 1.52
CA LEU A 35 5.90 -2.11 2.28
C LEU A 35 6.35 -0.81 2.97
N TRP A 36 6.24 0.33 2.28
CA TRP A 36 6.57 1.64 2.85
C TRP A 36 5.74 1.94 4.10
N ILE A 37 4.44 1.64 4.08
CA ILE A 37 3.57 1.79 5.27
C ILE A 37 4.10 0.93 6.41
N THR A 38 4.28 -0.37 6.15
CA THR A 38 4.72 -1.33 7.17
C THR A 38 6.02 -0.87 7.82
N LEU A 39 6.99 -0.44 7.01
CA LEU A 39 8.28 0.05 7.52
C LEU A 39 8.16 1.37 8.27
N SER A 40 7.35 2.31 7.79
CA SER A 40 7.12 3.60 8.46
C SER A 40 6.54 3.41 9.86
N PHE A 41 5.57 2.50 9.99
CA PHE A 41 5.00 2.19 11.29
C PHE A 41 5.93 1.38 12.19
N CYS A 42 6.72 0.44 11.64
CA CYS A 42 7.80 -0.20 12.40
C CYS A 42 8.76 0.83 12.97
N PHE A 43 9.13 1.84 12.18
CA PHE A 43 10.04 2.90 12.60
C PHE A 43 9.43 3.79 13.71
N ILE A 44 8.16 4.18 13.56
CA ILE A 44 7.44 4.93 14.61
C ILE A 44 7.35 4.13 15.91
N LEU A 45 7.00 2.84 15.83
CA LEU A 45 6.93 1.97 17.01
C LEU A 45 8.31 1.77 17.65
N PHE A 46 9.37 1.68 16.86
CA PHE A 46 10.75 1.58 17.35
C PHE A 46 11.19 2.85 18.10
N ILE A 47 10.91 4.04 17.55
CA ILE A 47 11.21 5.30 18.24
C ILE A 47 10.44 5.40 19.56
N ASN A 48 9.13 5.12 19.54
CA ASN A 48 8.30 5.20 20.74
C ASN A 48 8.70 4.15 21.79
N SER A 49 9.05 2.92 21.40
CA SER A 49 9.50 1.90 22.34
C SER A 49 10.88 2.21 22.94
N SER A 50 11.76 2.89 22.20
CA SER A 50 13.09 3.29 22.69
C SER A 50 13.09 4.51 23.62
N THR A 51 12.01 5.30 23.64
CA THR A 51 11.86 6.52 24.44
C THR A 51 10.97 6.35 25.67
N LEU A 52 10.26 5.22 25.77
CA LEU A 52 9.48 4.84 26.94
C LEU A 52 10.40 4.27 28.04
N GLU A 53 10.85 5.15 28.93
CA GLU A 53 11.30 4.73 30.27
C GLU A 53 10.08 4.20 31.04
N ILE A 54 9.81 2.89 30.95
CA ILE A 54 8.72 2.26 31.68
C ILE A 54 9.15 2.10 33.15
N PRO A 55 8.54 2.80 34.12
CA PRO A 55 8.82 2.54 35.53
C PRO A 55 8.34 1.12 35.84
N ALA A 56 9.29 0.27 36.23
CA ALA A 56 9.07 -1.14 36.51
C ALA A 56 8.29 -1.34 37.82
N ALA A 57 7.00 -1.00 37.86
CA ALA A 57 6.06 -1.46 38.87
C ALA A 57 4.63 -1.02 38.51
N ASN A 58 3.78 -1.94 38.04
CA ASN A 58 2.33 -2.00 38.23
C ASN A 58 1.62 -2.71 37.06
N ILE A 59 0.46 -3.27 37.35
CA ILE A 59 -0.46 -4.02 36.46
C ILE A 59 -0.79 -3.26 35.15
N GLU A 60 -0.60 -1.94 35.13
CA GLU A 60 -0.68 -1.09 33.94
C GLU A 60 0.32 -1.48 32.83
N SER A 61 1.47 -2.06 33.19
CA SER A 61 2.50 -2.53 32.24
C SER A 61 1.99 -3.66 31.34
N ILE A 62 1.23 -4.63 31.88
CA ILE A 62 0.72 -5.77 31.09
C ILE A 62 -0.36 -5.30 30.10
N VAL A 63 -1.24 -4.40 30.54
CA VAL A 63 -2.29 -3.83 29.69
C VAL A 63 -1.68 -3.00 28.57
N LEU A 64 -0.67 -2.17 28.89
CA LEU A 64 0.05 -1.36 27.92
C LEU A 64 0.80 -2.24 26.90
N GLN A 65 1.51 -3.27 27.35
CA GLN A 65 2.18 -4.25 26.47
C GLN A 65 1.18 -4.97 25.55
N PHE A 66 0.00 -5.32 26.06
CA PHE A 66 -1.04 -5.97 25.27
C PHE A 66 -1.65 -5.04 24.22
N ILE A 67 -1.86 -3.76 24.55
CA ILE A 67 -2.31 -2.74 23.59
C ILE A 67 -1.25 -2.51 22.50
N LEU A 68 0.02 -2.39 22.89
CA LEU A 68 1.15 -2.24 21.96
C LEU A 68 1.30 -3.47 21.06
N PHE A 69 1.14 -4.67 21.59
CA PHE A 69 1.16 -5.91 20.81
C PHE A 69 0.00 -5.98 19.81
N ARG A 70 -1.21 -5.60 20.22
CA ARG A 70 -2.36 -5.51 19.31
C ARG A 70 -2.10 -4.49 18.21
N LEU A 71 -1.62 -3.30 18.56
CA LEU A 71 -1.22 -2.27 17.60
C LEU A 71 -0.17 -2.82 16.62
N PHE A 72 0.85 -3.52 17.11
CA PHE A 72 1.85 -4.19 16.27
C PHE A 72 1.21 -5.16 15.26
N VAL A 73 0.30 -6.03 15.70
CA VAL A 73 -0.37 -6.98 14.79
C VAL A 73 -1.22 -6.24 13.75
N TYR A 74 -2.03 -5.27 14.15
CA TYR A 74 -2.92 -4.55 13.24
C TYR A 74 -2.18 -3.64 12.25
N ILE A 75 -1.06 -3.07 12.68
CA ILE A 75 -0.36 -2.03 11.92
C ILE A 75 0.80 -2.59 11.10
N ILE A 76 1.43 -3.70 11.54
CA ILE A 76 2.59 -4.28 10.84
C ILE A 76 2.21 -5.59 10.15
N VAL A 77 1.63 -6.54 10.90
CA VAL A 77 1.38 -7.89 10.37
C VAL A 77 0.32 -7.86 9.28
N ILE A 78 -0.79 -7.14 9.48
CA ILE A 78 -1.85 -7.07 8.46
C ILE A 78 -1.37 -6.36 7.19
N PRO A 79 -0.79 -5.14 7.23
CA PRO A 79 -0.31 -4.49 6.00
C PRO A 79 0.83 -5.26 5.33
N GLY A 80 1.72 -5.89 6.09
CA GLY A 80 2.77 -6.77 5.56
C GLY A 80 2.19 -7.98 4.83
N PHE A 81 1.17 -8.62 5.41
CA PHE A 81 0.48 -9.74 4.77
C PHE A 81 -0.28 -9.31 3.51
N LEU A 82 -0.99 -8.18 3.55
CA LEU A 82 -1.68 -7.64 2.37
C LEU A 82 -0.68 -7.33 1.25
N THR A 83 0.46 -6.72 1.59
CA THR A 83 1.54 -6.41 0.66
C THR A 83 2.07 -7.67 0.00
N TRP A 84 2.33 -8.71 0.79
CA TRP A 84 2.77 -10.00 0.29
C TRP A 84 1.74 -10.63 -0.67
N ARG A 85 0.44 -10.57 -0.35
CA ARG A 85 -0.62 -11.07 -1.24
C ARG A 85 -0.74 -10.29 -2.55
N VAL A 86 -0.54 -8.97 -2.51
CA VAL A 86 -0.47 -8.16 -3.73
C VAL A 86 0.73 -8.58 -4.58
N TRP A 87 1.89 -8.78 -3.96
CA TRP A 87 3.12 -9.11 -4.69
C TRP A 87 3.16 -10.53 -5.24
N LYS A 88 2.67 -11.53 -4.50
CA LYS A 88 2.77 -12.94 -4.88
C LYS A 88 1.52 -13.49 -5.56
N GLU A 89 0.33 -13.12 -5.09
CA GLU A 89 -0.93 -13.66 -5.60
C GLU A 89 -1.60 -12.72 -6.62
N ASN A 90 -1.08 -11.49 -6.77
CA ASN A 90 -1.71 -10.38 -7.47
C ASN A 90 -3.16 -10.19 -6.99
N CYS A 91 -3.39 -10.27 -5.67
CA CYS A 91 -4.72 -10.22 -5.07
C CYS A 91 -5.30 -8.80 -5.13
N PHE A 92 -6.33 -8.63 -5.96
CA PHE A 92 -7.02 -7.35 -6.14
C PHE A 92 -7.64 -6.78 -4.86
N ILE A 93 -8.28 -7.63 -4.04
CA ILE A 93 -8.91 -7.19 -2.78
C ILE A 93 -7.85 -6.64 -1.84
N SER A 94 -6.69 -7.31 -1.72
CA SER A 94 -5.59 -6.84 -0.89
C SER A 94 -5.02 -5.50 -1.39
N ALA A 95 -4.94 -5.30 -2.70
CA ALA A 95 -4.49 -4.02 -3.27
C ALA A 95 -5.45 -2.86 -2.93
N ILE A 96 -6.76 -3.11 -2.96
CA ILE A 96 -7.76 -2.11 -2.54
C ILE A 96 -7.61 -1.79 -1.05
N LEU A 97 -7.43 -2.80 -0.20
CA LEU A 97 -7.28 -2.57 1.24
C LEU A 97 -6.04 -1.71 1.55
N ILE A 98 -4.92 -1.94 0.86
CA ILE A 98 -3.72 -1.09 0.97
C ILE A 98 -4.02 0.33 0.51
N LEU A 99 -4.75 0.50 -0.60
CA LEU A 99 -5.14 1.82 -1.10
C LEU A 99 -6.03 2.58 -0.10
N ILE A 100 -7.04 1.93 0.46
CA ILE A 100 -7.92 2.52 1.48
C ILE A 100 -7.09 2.96 2.68
N TYR A 101 -6.17 2.11 3.14
CA TYR A 101 -5.28 2.42 4.25
C TYR A 101 -4.45 3.68 3.96
N MET A 102 -3.84 3.79 2.77
CA MET A 102 -3.08 4.96 2.35
C MET A 102 -3.92 6.24 2.30
N VAL A 103 -5.16 6.15 1.80
CA VAL A 103 -6.07 7.30 1.74
C VAL A 103 -6.42 7.77 3.16
N CYS A 104 -6.72 6.85 4.08
CA CYS A 104 -6.95 7.19 5.49
C CYS A 104 -5.73 7.88 6.11
N GLU A 105 -4.53 7.38 5.86
CA GLU A 105 -3.28 7.98 6.32
C GLU A 105 -3.08 9.42 5.82
N VAL A 106 -3.38 9.68 4.55
CA VAL A 106 -3.34 11.03 3.99
C VAL A 106 -4.36 11.93 4.70
N ILE A 107 -5.61 11.47 4.89
CA ILE A 107 -6.65 12.24 5.58
C ILE A 107 -6.21 12.60 7.00
N LEU A 108 -5.70 11.64 7.76
CA LEU A 108 -5.18 11.88 9.12
C LEU A 108 -4.05 12.91 9.13
N THR A 109 -3.16 12.87 8.14
CA THR A 109 -2.05 13.83 8.02
C THR A 109 -2.51 15.25 7.74
N ILE A 110 -3.59 15.40 6.97
CA ILE A 110 -4.21 16.70 6.70
C ILE A 110 -4.87 17.23 7.99
N MET A 111 -5.51 16.36 8.76
CA MET A 111 -6.14 16.73 10.03
C MET A 111 -5.12 17.16 11.09
N ASP A 112 -3.94 16.53 11.11
CA ASP A 112 -2.91 16.75 12.13
C ASP A 112 -1.94 17.90 11.79
N SER A 113 -2.42 18.93 11.08
CA SER A 113 -1.69 20.16 10.72
C SER A 113 -0.58 20.07 9.65
N GLY A 114 -0.59 19.05 8.79
CA GLY A 114 0.21 19.04 7.56
C GLY A 114 1.69 18.76 7.79
N SER A 115 2.04 17.48 7.86
CA SER A 115 3.43 17.00 7.94
C SER A 115 4.23 17.31 6.67
N ASP A 116 5.54 17.58 6.80
CA ASP A 116 6.51 17.63 5.69
C ASP A 116 6.49 16.36 4.82
N LEU A 117 5.95 15.26 5.34
CA LEU A 117 5.80 13.98 4.65
C LEU A 117 4.52 13.90 3.78
N PHE A 118 3.72 14.96 3.71
CA PHE A 118 2.46 14.97 2.95
C PHE A 118 2.66 14.55 1.49
N PHE A 119 3.67 15.09 0.81
CA PHE A 119 3.98 14.74 -0.57
C PHE A 119 4.35 13.26 -0.74
N LEU A 120 5.10 12.69 0.20
CA LEU A 120 5.44 11.26 0.20
C LEU A 120 4.19 10.38 0.38
N LYS A 121 3.23 10.79 1.23
CA LYS A 121 1.98 10.05 1.39
C LYS A 121 1.11 10.11 0.12
N ILE A 122 1.05 11.24 -0.58
CA ILE A 122 0.37 11.35 -1.88
C ILE A 122 1.05 10.47 -2.93
N LEU A 123 2.39 10.47 -3.02
CA LEU A 123 3.13 9.57 -3.89
C LEU A 123 2.79 8.11 -3.60
N ALA A 124 2.71 7.74 -2.32
CA ALA A 124 2.40 6.39 -1.90
C ALA A 124 0.96 5.96 -2.27
N VAL A 125 -0.01 6.89 -2.24
CA VAL A 125 -1.36 6.67 -2.79
C VAL A 125 -1.31 6.38 -4.28
N VAL A 126 -0.56 7.15 -5.07
CA VAL A 126 -0.44 6.93 -6.52
C VAL A 126 0.16 5.56 -6.83
N LEU A 127 1.19 5.16 -6.09
CA LEU A 127 1.79 3.82 -6.21
C LEU A 127 0.79 2.71 -5.84
N ALA A 128 -0.01 2.89 -4.78
CA ALA A 128 -1.07 1.96 -4.40
C ALA A 128 -2.17 1.86 -5.48
N MET A 129 -2.56 2.98 -6.11
CA MET A 129 -3.50 2.99 -7.24
C MET A 129 -2.96 2.18 -8.43
N ASN A 130 -1.66 2.29 -8.73
CA ASN A 130 -1.03 1.45 -9.76
C ASN A 130 -1.08 -0.04 -9.40
N GLY A 131 -0.90 -0.39 -8.12
CA GLY A 131 -1.11 -1.74 -7.62
C GLY A 131 -2.50 -2.29 -7.91
N VAL A 132 -3.54 -1.49 -7.64
CA VAL A 132 -4.93 -1.86 -7.93
C VAL A 132 -5.15 -2.05 -9.42
N ARG A 133 -4.64 -1.14 -10.26
CA ARG A 133 -4.74 -1.24 -11.72
C ARG A 133 -4.04 -2.48 -12.27
N GLY A 134 -2.81 -2.76 -11.82
CA GLY A 134 -2.03 -3.92 -12.22
C GLY A 134 -2.71 -5.24 -11.84
N THR A 135 -3.18 -5.36 -10.60
CA THR A 135 -3.88 -6.56 -10.11
C THR A 135 -5.24 -6.76 -10.79
N LEU A 136 -5.97 -5.68 -11.10
CA LEU A 136 -7.22 -5.74 -11.84
C LEU A 136 -7.01 -6.23 -13.29
N ALA A 137 -5.97 -5.72 -13.97
CA ALA A 137 -5.63 -6.16 -15.31
C ALA A 137 -5.23 -7.65 -15.36
N GLU A 138 -4.46 -8.12 -14.38
CA GLU A 138 -4.13 -9.54 -14.21
C GLU A 138 -5.38 -10.39 -13.98
N ARG A 139 -6.32 -9.90 -13.15
CA ARG A 139 -7.59 -10.59 -12.90
C ARG A 139 -8.42 -10.71 -14.17
N LYS A 140 -8.55 -9.63 -14.95
CA LYS A 140 -9.30 -9.63 -16.23
C LYS A 140 -8.74 -10.68 -17.20
N ILE A 141 -7.43 -10.82 -17.29
CA ILE A 141 -6.79 -11.79 -18.18
C ILE A 141 -7.01 -13.21 -17.68
N ARG A 142 -6.83 -13.47 -16.39
CA ARG A 142 -7.13 -14.79 -15.82
C ARG A 142 -8.57 -15.22 -16.08
N LEU A 143 -9.53 -14.31 -15.91
CA LEU A 143 -10.95 -14.58 -16.23
C LEU A 143 -11.17 -14.86 -17.73
N SER A 144 -10.51 -14.10 -18.61
CA SER A 144 -10.59 -14.33 -20.06
C SER A 144 -9.98 -15.67 -20.49
N GLN A 145 -8.90 -16.10 -19.84
CA GLN A 145 -8.25 -17.39 -20.10
C GLN A 145 -9.05 -18.58 -19.54
N GLN A 146 -9.88 -18.35 -18.52
CA GLN A 146 -10.77 -19.35 -17.94
C GLN A 146 -12.08 -19.54 -18.74
N GLY A 147 -12.26 -18.83 -19.86
CA GLY A 147 -13.47 -18.94 -20.69
C GLY A 147 -14.74 -18.42 -20.01
N LEU A 148 -14.61 -17.68 -18.90
CA LEU A 148 -15.74 -17.05 -18.24
C LEU A 148 -16.17 -15.81 -19.04
N PRO A 149 -17.49 -15.63 -19.29
CA PRO A 149 -17.98 -14.50 -20.07
C PRO A 149 -17.50 -13.20 -19.43
N GLN A 150 -16.90 -12.33 -20.24
CA GLN A 150 -16.54 -10.99 -19.79
C GLN A 150 -17.84 -10.26 -19.43
N GLU A 151 -18.05 -10.00 -18.14
CA GLU A 151 -19.05 -9.02 -17.72
C GLU A 151 -18.73 -7.71 -18.45
N GLN A 152 -19.68 -7.30 -19.28
CA GLN A 152 -19.57 -6.09 -20.09
C GLN A 152 -19.27 -4.90 -19.17
N PRO A 153 -18.40 -3.96 -19.60
CA PRO A 153 -18.16 -2.75 -18.84
C PRO A 153 -19.48 -2.00 -18.70
N ILE A 154 -19.92 -1.77 -17.46
CA ILE A 154 -21.00 -0.83 -17.15
C ILE A 154 -20.46 0.54 -17.58
N LEU A 155 -21.07 1.09 -18.63
CA LEU A 155 -20.86 2.43 -19.18
C LEU A 155 -21.20 3.50 -18.14
#